data_AF-A0AAN9YKV6-F1
#
_entry.id   AF-A0AAN9YKV6-F1
#
_cell.length_a   1.000
_cell.length_b   1.000
_cell.length_c   1.000
_cell.angle_alpha   90.00
_cell.angle_beta   90.00
_cell.angle_gamma   90.00
#
_symmetry.space_group_name_H-M   'P 1'
#
loop_
_entity.id
_entity.type
_entity.pdbx_description
1 polymer ?
#
loop_
_entity_poly.entity_id
_entity_poly.type
_entity_poly.pdbx_seq_one_letter_code
_entity_poly.pdbx_strand_id
1 'polypeptide(L)'
;MKAQLEAENEALRKSKRFISDRSGLDCLIYAAKSVRRKGAEQLSETPELANLKARMQEGRIIVCEPVVDWLKDDGTGFRPIPELKAQWLAVHKEFSELPNGLGLRYEVPPARVTSLEERVTFVLSRW
;
A
#
# COMPACT_ATOMS: atom_id res chain seq x y z
N MET A 1 0.10 6.86 10.55
CA MET A 1 -1.03 7.43 9.79
C MET A 1 -0.96 8.94 9.65
N LYS A 2 -0.83 9.71 10.74
CA LYS A 2 -0.72 11.19 10.68
C LYS A 2 0.32 11.69 9.67
N ALA A 3 1.54 11.16 9.71
CA ALA A 3 2.60 11.51 8.76
C ALA A 3 2.22 11.26 7.28
N GLN A 4 1.48 10.18 7.00
CA GLN A 4 0.98 9.89 5.65
C GLN A 4 -0.03 10.95 5.20
N LEU A 5 -1.00 11.27 6.06
CA LEU A 5 -2.00 12.30 5.76
C LEU A 5 -1.36 13.68 5.52
N GLU A 6 -0.37 14.05 6.34
CA GLU A 6 0.39 15.30 6.20
C GLU A 6 1.17 15.35 4.88
N ALA A 7 1.83 14.26 4.50
CA ALA A 7 2.55 14.16 3.24
C ALA A 7 1.61 14.34 2.02
N GLU A 8 0.44 13.68 2.04
CA GLU A 8 -0.55 13.82 0.97
C GLU A 8 -1.19 15.21 0.95
N ASN A 9 -1.44 15.83 2.11
CA ASN A 9 -1.91 17.22 2.20
C ASN A 9 -0.92 18.17 1.53
N GLU A 10 0.37 18.02 1.83
CA GLU A 10 1.42 18.85 1.26
C GLU A 10 1.55 18.65 -0.25
N ALA A 11 1.41 17.41 -0.73
CA ALA A 11 1.40 17.12 -2.16
C ALA A 11 0.20 17.79 -2.87
N LEU A 12 -0.99 17.74 -2.26
CA LEU A 12 -2.20 18.39 -2.79
C LEU A 12 -2.12 19.92 -2.80
N ARG A 13 -1.38 20.52 -1.87
CA ARG A 13 -1.12 21.97 -1.90
C ARG A 13 -0.27 22.37 -3.11
N LYS A 14 0.59 21.48 -3.61
CA LYS A 14 1.49 21.73 -4.75
C LYS A 14 0.86 21.39 -6.09
N SER A 15 -0.01 20.40 -6.13
CA SER A 15 -0.60 19.89 -7.37
C SER A 15 -2.00 19.31 -7.15
N LYS A 16 -2.84 19.40 -8.18
CA LYS A 16 -4.18 18.77 -8.19
C LYS A 16 -4.13 17.23 -8.18
N ARG A 17 -2.98 16.64 -8.53
CA ARG A 17 -2.75 15.19 -8.58
C ARG A 17 -1.37 14.88 -8.00
N PHE A 18 -1.27 13.76 -7.30
CA PHE A 18 -0.02 13.28 -6.72
C PHE A 18 0.08 11.75 -6.81
N ILE A 19 1.29 11.24 -6.65
CA ILE A 19 1.56 9.82 -6.46
C ILE A 19 1.96 9.66 -5.00
N SER A 20 1.33 8.70 -4.32
CA SER A 20 1.69 8.34 -2.96
C SER A 20 2.50 7.06 -2.98
N ASP A 21 3.72 7.10 -2.46
CA ASP A 21 4.43 5.88 -2.08
C ASP A 21 3.85 5.41 -0.74
N ARG A 22 3.19 4.25 -0.77
CA ARG A 22 2.34 3.72 0.31
C ARG A 22 1.07 4.55 0.56
N SER A 23 0.25 4.07 1.47
CA SER A 23 -1.08 4.60 1.79
C SER A 23 -1.42 4.44 3.27
N GLY A 24 -2.61 4.91 3.66
CA GLY A 24 -3.18 4.61 4.98
C GLY A 24 -3.37 3.10 5.23
N LEU A 25 -3.49 2.29 4.17
CA LEU A 25 -3.65 0.83 4.28
C LEU A 25 -2.41 0.16 4.86
N ASP A 26 -1.22 0.65 4.51
CA ASP A 26 0.05 0.17 5.03
C ASP A 26 0.10 0.31 6.56
N CYS A 27 -0.38 1.43 7.09
CA CYS A 27 -0.47 1.63 8.53
C CYS A 27 -1.36 0.59 9.21
N LEU A 28 -2.51 0.26 8.60
CA LEU A 28 -3.43 -0.75 9.14
C LEU A 28 -2.83 -2.16 9.13
N ILE A 29 -2.20 -2.55 8.02
CA ILE A 29 -1.60 -3.88 7.86
C ILE A 29 -0.43 -4.03 8.82
N TYR A 30 0.48 -3.06 8.90
CA TYR A 30 1.59 -3.13 9.82
C TYR A 30 1.14 -3.07 11.29
N ALA A 31 0.13 -2.28 11.65
CA ALA A 31 -0.40 -2.27 13.01
C ALA A 31 -1.04 -3.61 13.39
N ALA A 32 -1.80 -4.24 12.47
CA ALA A 32 -2.35 -5.57 12.67
C ALA A 32 -1.27 -6.63 12.92
N LYS A 33 -0.13 -6.51 12.25
CA LYS A 33 1.02 -7.43 12.43
C LYS A 33 1.81 -7.15 13.70
N SER A 34 2.11 -5.89 14.01
CA SER A 34 2.99 -5.51 15.12
C SER A 34 2.29 -5.48 16.48
N VAL A 35 1.03 -5.05 16.54
CA VAL A 35 0.29 -4.83 17.80
C VAL A 35 -0.93 -5.76 17.91
N ARG A 36 -1.03 -6.75 17.01
CA ARG A 36 -2.21 -7.61 16.83
C ARG A 36 -3.46 -6.78 16.52
N ARG A 37 -4.62 -7.43 16.50
CA ARG A 37 -5.91 -6.86 16.04
C ARG A 37 -6.27 -5.50 16.69
N LYS A 38 -5.93 -5.30 17.96
CA LYS A 38 -6.25 -4.09 18.73
C LYS A 38 -5.63 -2.81 18.15
N GLY A 39 -4.41 -2.89 17.59
CA GLY A 39 -3.76 -1.74 16.98
C GLY A 39 -4.43 -1.28 15.68
N ALA A 40 -4.89 -2.23 14.86
CA ALA A 40 -5.63 -1.92 13.64
C ALA A 40 -7.02 -1.36 13.93
N GLU A 41 -7.72 -1.89 14.94
CA GLU A 41 -9.02 -1.39 15.39
C GLU A 41 -8.92 0.08 15.83
N GLN A 42 -7.94 0.42 16.67
CA GLN A 42 -7.72 1.80 17.11
C GLN A 42 -7.41 2.74 15.93
N LEU A 43 -6.58 2.30 14.97
CA LEU A 43 -6.30 3.10 13.78
C LEU A 43 -7.54 3.24 12.88
N SER A 44 -8.43 2.24 12.86
CA SER A 44 -9.63 2.25 12.03
C SER A 44 -10.64 3.34 12.41
N GLU A 45 -10.60 3.80 13.65
CA GLU A 45 -11.50 4.82 14.20
C GLU A 45 -10.95 6.25 14.07
N THR A 46 -9.73 6.40 13.55
CA THR A 46 -9.08 7.71 13.46
C THR A 46 -9.63 8.56 12.31
N PRO A 47 -9.77 9.89 12.50
CA PRO A 47 -10.18 10.80 11.42
C PRO A 47 -9.15 10.82 10.28
N GLU A 48 -7.88 10.52 10.56
CA GLU A 48 -6.85 10.42 9.54
C GLU A 48 -7.15 9.28 8.55
N LEU A 49 -7.60 8.11 9.02
CA LEU A 49 -7.97 7.03 8.13
C LEU A 49 -9.16 7.42 7.25
N ALA A 50 -10.17 8.07 7.82
CA ALA A 50 -11.36 8.48 7.07
C ALA A 50 -10.97 9.40 5.88
N ASN A 51 -10.08 10.37 6.12
CA ASN A 51 -9.59 11.27 5.07
C ASN A 51 -8.76 10.53 4.01
N LEU A 52 -7.84 9.66 4.43
CA LEU A 52 -7.03 8.85 3.52
C LEU A 52 -7.90 7.90 2.69
N LYS A 53 -8.92 7.29 3.31
CA LYS A 53 -9.89 6.41 2.65
C LYS A 53 -10.68 7.16 1.59
N ALA A 54 -11.20 8.35 1.90
CA ALA A 54 -11.92 9.17 0.93
C ALA A 54 -11.07 9.46 -0.32
N ARG A 55 -9.78 9.81 -0.13
CA ARG A 55 -8.85 10.01 -1.24
C ARG A 55 -8.61 8.75 -2.05
N MET A 56 -8.43 7.62 -1.38
CA MET A 56 -8.25 6.34 -2.04
C MET A 56 -9.48 5.91 -2.85
N GLN A 57 -10.70 6.30 -2.43
CA GLN A 57 -11.93 6.06 -3.19
C GLN A 57 -11.98 6.88 -4.50
N GLU A 58 -11.49 8.12 -4.45
CA GLU A 58 -11.41 9.01 -5.62
C GLU A 58 -10.22 8.69 -6.54
N GLY A 59 -9.16 8.12 -5.96
CA GLY A 59 -7.91 7.83 -6.63
C GLY A 59 -7.86 6.47 -7.35
N ARG A 60 -6.62 6.02 -7.54
CA ARG A 60 -6.28 4.69 -8.06
C ARG A 60 -5.28 4.06 -7.11
N ILE A 61 -5.53 2.82 -6.73
CA ILE A 61 -4.66 2.05 -5.86
C ILE A 61 -3.97 0.99 -6.72
N ILE A 62 -2.65 0.97 -6.69
CA ILE A 62 -1.85 -0.07 -7.33
C ILE A 62 -1.21 -0.92 -6.22
N VAL A 63 -1.57 -2.20 -6.17
CA VAL A 63 -0.96 -3.15 -5.23
C VAL A 63 0.03 -4.00 -6.01
N CYS A 64 1.32 -3.73 -5.86
CA CYS A 64 2.36 -4.46 -6.56
C CYS A 64 2.47 -5.90 -6.04
N GLU A 65 2.21 -6.89 -6.92
CA GLU A 65 2.50 -8.29 -6.61
C GLU A 65 4.02 -8.47 -6.43
N PRO A 66 4.48 -9.17 -5.38
CA PRO A 66 5.90 -9.44 -5.14
C PRO A 66 6.54 -10.22 -6.30
N VAL A 67 7.59 -9.65 -6.88
CA VAL A 67 8.45 -10.36 -7.83
C VAL A 67 9.60 -10.98 -7.05
N VAL A 68 9.68 -12.31 -7.04
CA VAL A 68 10.63 -13.06 -6.19
C VAL A 68 12.07 -12.60 -6.40
N ASP A 69 12.46 -12.35 -7.65
CA ASP A 69 13.82 -11.96 -8.02
C ASP A 69 14.20 -10.56 -7.52
N TRP A 70 13.21 -9.76 -7.10
CA TRP A 70 13.41 -8.43 -6.53
C TRP A 70 13.50 -8.44 -5.01
N LEU A 71 13.15 -9.55 -4.36
CA LEU A 71 13.11 -9.67 -2.91
C LEU A 71 14.53 -9.88 -2.38
N LYS A 72 15.25 -8.77 -2.24
CA LYS A 72 16.57 -8.72 -1.61
C LYS A 72 16.46 -7.92 -0.33
N ASP A 73 17.16 -8.37 0.70
CA ASP A 73 17.37 -7.55 1.89
C ASP A 73 18.14 -6.28 1.48
N ASP A 74 17.59 -5.12 1.80
CA ASP A 74 18.22 -3.84 1.54
C ASP A 74 19.20 -3.43 2.66
N GLY A 75 19.39 -4.30 3.67
CA GLY A 75 20.30 -4.11 4.79
C GLY A 75 19.82 -3.06 5.78
N THR A 76 18.61 -2.53 5.60
CA THR A 76 18.14 -1.38 6.38
C THR A 76 17.68 -1.77 7.77
N GLY A 77 17.30 -3.04 8.00
CA GLY A 77 16.85 -3.56 9.31
C GLY A 77 15.56 -2.92 9.85
N PHE A 78 15.04 -1.88 9.19
CA PHE A 78 13.84 -1.13 9.60
C PHE A 78 12.54 -1.89 9.31
N ARG A 79 12.63 -3.04 8.64
CA ARG A 79 11.47 -3.81 8.22
C ARG A 79 11.72 -5.29 8.52
N PRO A 80 10.75 -6.03 9.09
CA PRO A 80 10.76 -7.47 8.99
C PRO A 80 10.54 -7.81 7.51
N ILE A 81 11.64 -8.03 6.79
CA ILE A 81 11.65 -8.52 5.43
C ILE A 81 11.33 -10.01 5.53
N PRO A 82 10.19 -10.47 5.00
CA PRO A 82 9.92 -11.89 5.03
C PRO A 82 11.04 -12.67 4.33
N GLU A 83 11.60 -13.66 5.00
CA GLU A 83 12.73 -14.45 4.50
C GLU A 83 12.28 -15.44 3.41
N LEU A 84 10.99 -15.80 3.45
CA LEU A 84 10.41 -16.80 2.55
C LEU A 84 9.41 -16.17 1.59
N LYS A 85 9.46 -16.60 0.32
CA LYS A 85 8.49 -16.24 -0.72
C LYS A 85 7.03 -16.40 -0.24
N ALA A 86 6.73 -17.47 0.49
CA ALA A 86 5.38 -17.72 1.01
C ALA A 86 4.89 -16.61 1.95
N GLN A 87 5.78 -16.02 2.74
CA GLN A 87 5.43 -14.93 3.65
C GLN A 87 5.18 -13.61 2.89
N TRP A 88 5.92 -13.36 1.80
CA TRP A 88 5.64 -12.24 0.90
C TRP A 88 4.29 -12.36 0.21
N LEU A 89 3.94 -13.56 -0.25
CA LEU A 89 2.64 -13.84 -0.83
C LEU A 89 1.50 -13.69 0.20
N ALA A 90 1.74 -14.09 1.46
CA ALA A 90 0.78 -13.86 2.54
C ALA A 90 0.57 -12.37 2.82
N VAL A 91 1.65 -11.57 2.86
CA VAL A 91 1.55 -10.10 2.97
C VAL A 91 0.77 -9.52 1.79
N HIS A 92 1.11 -9.91 0.56
CA HIS A 92 0.40 -9.44 -0.64
C HIS A 92 -1.10 -9.78 -0.60
N LYS A 93 -1.45 -10.98 -0.13
CA LYS A 93 -2.85 -11.38 0.07
C LYS A 93 -3.56 -10.44 1.04
N GLU A 94 -2.97 -10.10 2.18
CA GLU A 94 -3.55 -9.12 3.11
C GLU A 94 -3.72 -7.74 2.48
N PHE A 95 -2.73 -7.26 1.71
CA PHE A 95 -2.81 -6.01 0.94
C PHE A 95 -3.88 -6.04 -0.16
N SER A 96 -4.28 -7.22 -0.63
CA SER A 96 -5.32 -7.40 -1.63
C SER A 96 -6.71 -7.54 -1.00
N GLU A 97 -6.80 -8.15 0.19
CA GLU A 97 -8.06 -8.35 0.90
C GLU A 97 -8.53 -7.10 1.65
N LEU A 98 -7.61 -6.31 2.22
CA LEU A 98 -7.97 -5.11 2.97
C LEU A 98 -8.71 -4.05 2.13
N PRO A 99 -8.26 -3.68 0.91
CA PRO A 99 -9.02 -2.78 0.05
C PRO A 99 -10.44 -3.29 -0.22
N ASN A 100 -10.60 -4.59 -0.48
CA ASN A 100 -11.91 -5.21 -0.71
C ASN A 100 -12.84 -5.03 0.49
N GLY A 101 -12.35 -5.29 1.71
CA GLY A 101 -13.12 -5.09 2.95
C GLY A 101 -13.49 -3.63 3.22
N LEU A 102 -12.75 -2.68 2.66
CA LEU A 102 -13.00 -1.24 2.78
C LEU A 102 -13.84 -0.65 1.64
N GLY A 103 -14.22 -1.46 0.64
CA GLY A 103 -14.93 -1.01 -0.56
C GLY A 103 -14.06 -0.18 -1.51
N LEU A 104 -12.75 -0.41 -1.49
CA LEU A 104 -11.77 0.26 -2.34
C LEU A 104 -11.45 -0.58 -3.58
N ARG A 105 -11.31 0.07 -4.73
CA ARG A 105 -10.87 -0.57 -5.97
C ARG A 105 -9.34 -0.47 -6.09
N TYR A 106 -8.71 -1.55 -6.52
CA TYR A 106 -7.28 -1.59 -6.76
C TYR A 106 -6.96 -2.45 -7.99
N GLU A 107 -5.75 -2.24 -8.51
CA GLU A 107 -5.20 -2.95 -9.66
C GLU A 107 -3.88 -3.60 -9.26
N VAL A 108 -3.58 -4.76 -9.83
CA VAL A 108 -2.37 -5.53 -9.51
C VAL A 108 -1.56 -5.76 -10.80
N PRO A 109 -0.39 -5.13 -10.96
CA PRO A 109 0.55 -5.53 -11.99
C PRO A 109 1.04 -6.94 -11.67
N PRO A 110 0.84 -7.93 -12.56
CA PRO A 110 1.21 -9.30 -12.28
C PRO A 110 2.71 -9.48 -12.04
N ALA A 111 3.09 -10.43 -11.17
CA ALA A 111 4.50 -10.75 -10.88
C ALA A 111 5.29 -11.18 -12.13
N ARG A 112 4.63 -11.71 -13.16
CA ARG A 112 5.25 -12.05 -14.45
C ARG A 112 5.74 -10.82 -15.25
N VAL A 113 5.18 -9.63 -14.96
CA VAL A 113 5.63 -8.37 -15.56
C VAL A 113 6.84 -7.90 -14.77
N THR A 114 8.04 -8.28 -15.21
CA THR A 114 9.32 -8.00 -14.53
C THR A 114 10.08 -6.83 -15.15
N SER A 115 9.65 -6.32 -16.32
CA SER A 115 10.18 -5.06 -16.84
C SER A 115 9.57 -3.88 -16.08
N LEU A 116 10.43 -2.96 -15.63
CA LEU A 116 10.00 -1.71 -15.01
C LEU A 116 9.14 -0.88 -15.99
N GLU A 117 9.53 -0.83 -17.26
CA GLU A 117 8.82 -0.08 -18.30
C GLU A 117 7.43 -0.65 -18.55
N GLU A 118 7.30 -1.98 -18.57
CA GLU A 118 6.00 -2.64 -18.70
C GLU A 118 5.11 -2.40 -17.49
N ARG A 119 5.66 -2.38 -16.27
CA ARG A 119 4.89 -2.03 -15.06
C ARG A 119 4.44 -0.57 -15.06
N VAL A 120 5.30 0.35 -15.49
CA VAL A 120 4.93 1.76 -15.67
C VAL A 120 3.82 1.87 -16.71
N THR A 121 3.94 1.16 -17.83
CA THR A 121 2.92 1.11 -18.88
C THR A 121 1.60 0.59 -18.35
N PHE A 122 1.62 -0.47 -17.52
CA PHE A 122 0.44 -1.00 -16.86
C PHE A 122 -0.28 0.04 -16.00
N VAL A 123 0.46 0.84 -15.23
CA VAL A 123 -0.11 1.91 -14.38
C VAL A 123 -0.65 3.04 -15.24
N LEU A 124 0.12 3.51 -16.23
CA LEU A 124 -0.28 4.61 -17.12
C LEU A 124 -1.51 4.26 -17.96
N SER A 125 -1.68 3.00 -18.38
CA SER A 125 -2.86 2.58 -19.14
C SER A 125 -4.17 2.58 -18.32
N ARG A 126 -4.08 2.83 -17.01
CA ARG A 126 -5.20 2.85 -16.05
C ARG A 126 -5.40 4.22 -15.41
N TRP A 127 -4.58 5.21 -15.81
CA TRP A 127 -4.53 6.55 -15.25
C TRP A 127 -5.42 7.53 -16.02
#